data_AF-A0A5D6XV72-F1
#
_entry.id   AF-A0A5D6XV72-F1
#
_cell.length_a   1.000
_cell.length_b   1.000
_cell.length_c   1.000
_cell.angle_alpha   90.00
_cell.angle_beta   90.00
_cell.angle_gamma   90.00
#
_symmetry.space_group_name_H-M   'P 1'
#
loop_
_entity.id
_entity.type
_entity.pdbx_description
1 polymer ?
#
loop_
_entity_poly.entity_id
_entity_poly.type
_entity_poly.pdbx_seq_one_letter_code
_entity_poly.pdbx_strand_id
1 'polypeptide(L)'
;MRFGVIQSPDAEVLGALWRRWRRTRGKPTEVIGTVTQESLNTELTSFVLRVNAEPNFLKTAVAARGNRRAYGLAELMEEVCRLSWNADRGACYSHYLIGCNSCRGYRTAQPSRDEIDALVNEVPLSEEERVAIGRLRRAWHQLAQARGLAFEPEEDRGAPAPTRARREDDSPSRSPTRAR
;
A
#
# COMPACT_ATOMS: atom_id res chain seq x y z
N MET A 1 24.51 14.58 -37.02
CA MET A 1 23.57 14.07 -36.00
C MET A 1 24.12 12.73 -35.51
N ARG A 2 24.58 12.64 -34.26
CA ARG A 2 25.03 11.38 -33.66
C ARG A 2 23.81 10.72 -33.02
N PHE A 3 23.35 9.61 -33.59
CA PHE A 3 22.39 8.74 -32.91
C PHE A 3 23.08 8.20 -31.67
N GLY A 4 22.57 8.59 -30.50
CA GLY A 4 23.00 8.01 -29.23
C GLY A 4 22.68 6.54 -29.24
N VAL A 5 23.72 5.70 -29.29
CA VAL A 5 23.61 4.28 -28.98
C VAL A 5 23.13 4.22 -27.53
N ILE A 6 21.84 3.97 -27.33
CA ILE A 6 21.33 3.52 -26.03
C ILE A 6 22.06 2.20 -25.81
N GLN A 7 23.07 2.20 -24.93
CA GLN A 7 23.78 1.00 -24.57
C GLN A 7 22.74 -0.05 -24.21
N SER A 8 22.67 -1.11 -25.01
CA SER A 8 21.86 -2.28 -24.68
C SER A 8 22.25 -2.69 -23.26
N PRO A 9 21.29 -2.87 -22.33
CA PRO A 9 21.65 -3.23 -20.97
C PRO A 9 22.48 -4.52 -21.03
N ASP A 10 23.52 -4.61 -20.21
CA ASP A 10 24.35 -5.81 -20.15
C ASP A 10 23.47 -7.08 -19.99
N ALA A 11 23.93 -8.20 -20.55
CA ALA A 11 23.21 -9.48 -20.52
C ALA A 11 22.76 -9.88 -19.11
N GLU A 12 23.54 -9.56 -18.07
CA GLU A 12 23.17 -9.80 -16.67
C GLU A 12 21.97 -8.92 -16.24
N VAL A 13 22.00 -7.63 -16.58
CA VAL A 13 20.91 -6.69 -16.34
C VAL A 13 19.63 -7.11 -17.09
N LEU A 14 19.75 -7.51 -18.37
CA LEU A 14 18.63 -8.03 -19.15
C LEU A 14 18.05 -9.31 -18.53
N GLY A 15 18.90 -10.23 -18.07
CA GLY A 15 18.48 -11.44 -17.37
C GLY A 15 17.77 -11.16 -16.05
N ALA A 16 18.22 -10.17 -15.27
CA ALA A 16 17.55 -9.75 -14.05
C ALA A 16 16.17 -9.10 -14.33
N LEU A 17 16.09 -8.24 -15.35
CA LEU A 17 14.84 -7.61 -15.78
C LEU A 17 13.83 -8.63 -16.30
N TRP A 18 14.26 -9.60 -17.10
CA TRP A 18 13.41 -10.68 -17.58
C TRP A 18 12.86 -11.52 -16.43
N ARG A 19 13.70 -11.93 -15.46
CA ARG A 19 13.25 -12.64 -14.26
C ARG A 19 12.24 -11.82 -13.46
N ARG A 20 12.45 -10.50 -13.34
CA ARG A 20 11.51 -9.59 -12.66
C ARG A 20 10.17 -9.52 -13.42
N TRP A 21 10.21 -9.39 -14.74
CA TRP A 21 9.02 -9.35 -15.61
C TRP A 21 8.25 -10.69 -15.64
N ARG A 22 8.92 -11.83 -15.57
CA ARG A 22 8.24 -13.12 -15.41
C ARG A 22 7.59 -13.26 -14.04
N ARG A 23 8.29 -12.83 -12.99
CA ARG A 23 7.73 -12.76 -11.63
C ARG A 23 6.53 -11.82 -11.53
N THR A 24 6.48 -10.71 -12.27
CA THR A 24 5.28 -9.85 -12.27
C THR A 24 4.06 -10.55 -12.86
N ARG A 25 4.25 -11.55 -13.72
CA ARG A 25 3.20 -12.37 -14.36
C ARG A 25 2.96 -13.71 -13.65
N GLY A 26 3.60 -13.97 -12.52
CA GLY A 26 3.48 -15.25 -11.79
C GLY A 26 4.05 -16.46 -12.55
N LYS A 27 4.95 -16.22 -13.51
CA LYS A 27 5.57 -17.29 -14.31
C LYS A 27 6.88 -17.75 -13.65
N PRO A 28 7.17 -19.07 -13.64
CA PRO A 28 8.43 -19.60 -13.12
C PRO A 28 9.64 -19.01 -13.87
N THR A 29 10.74 -18.82 -13.16
CA THR A 29 12.03 -18.39 -13.73
C THR A 29 13.01 -19.54 -13.92
N GLU A 30 12.64 -20.73 -13.46
CA GLU A 30 13.44 -21.94 -13.47
C GLU A 30 12.65 -23.07 -14.12
N VAL A 31 13.35 -24.14 -14.51
CA VAL A 31 12.75 -25.35 -15.08
C VAL A 31 11.91 -26.04 -14.01
N ILE A 32 10.60 -26.09 -14.21
CA ILE A 32 9.67 -26.72 -13.27
C ILE A 32 8.42 -27.22 -13.99
N GLY A 33 8.03 -28.47 -13.73
CA GLY A 33 6.87 -29.10 -14.36
C GLY A 33 6.97 -29.08 -15.88
N THR A 34 6.09 -28.33 -16.54
CA THR A 34 6.02 -28.19 -18.00
C THR A 34 6.92 -27.08 -18.58
N VAL A 35 7.62 -26.31 -17.73
CA VAL A 35 8.51 -25.23 -18.16
C VAL A 35 9.90 -25.81 -18.44
N THR A 36 10.29 -25.89 -19.71
CA THR A 36 11.61 -26.39 -20.15
C THR A 36 12.63 -25.27 -20.33
N GLN A 37 13.92 -25.61 -20.35
CA GLN A 37 14.98 -24.63 -20.63
C GLN A 37 14.81 -23.96 -22.00
N GLU A 38 14.35 -24.71 -23.01
CA GLU A 38 14.06 -24.19 -24.34
C GLU A 38 12.92 -23.15 -24.32
N SER A 39 11.86 -23.42 -23.55
CA SER A 39 10.76 -22.45 -23.37
C SER A 39 11.22 -21.16 -22.68
N LEU A 40 12.15 -21.26 -21.72
CA LEU A 40 12.72 -20.10 -21.02
C LEU A 40 13.62 -19.29 -21.97
N ASN A 41 14.45 -19.94 -22.77
CA ASN A 41 15.31 -19.29 -23.77
C ASN A 41 14.47 -18.59 -24.84
N THR A 42 13.39 -19.24 -25.31
CA THR A 42 12.47 -18.65 -26.29
C THR A 42 11.81 -17.39 -25.74
N GLU A 43 11.28 -17.45 -24.51
CA GLU A 43 10.70 -16.27 -23.87
C GLU A 43 11.72 -15.18 -23.56
N LEU A 44 12.97 -15.52 -23.25
CA LEU A 44 14.05 -14.54 -23.07
C LEU A 44 14.34 -13.82 -24.38
N THR A 45 14.48 -14.54 -25.49
CA THR A 45 14.68 -13.97 -26.82
C THR A 45 13.52 -13.04 -27.20
N SER A 46 12.27 -13.48 -27.05
CA SER A 46 11.10 -12.64 -27.32
C SER A 46 11.06 -11.39 -26.43
N PHE A 47 11.47 -11.51 -25.16
CA PHE A 47 11.56 -10.38 -24.25
C PHE A 47 12.60 -9.37 -24.69
N VAL A 48 13.81 -9.81 -25.05
CA VAL A 48 14.89 -8.92 -25.52
C VAL A 48 14.48 -8.20 -26.81
N LEU A 49 13.88 -8.92 -27.76
CA LEU A 49 13.35 -8.31 -28.99
C LEU A 49 12.34 -7.20 -28.67
N ARG A 50 11.47 -7.44 -27.69
CA ARG A 50 10.45 -6.48 -27.29
C ARG A 50 11.01 -5.27 -26.53
N VAL A 51 11.97 -5.47 -25.64
CA VAL A 51 12.70 -4.38 -24.97
C VAL A 51 13.39 -3.47 -25.98
N ASN A 52 13.95 -4.04 -27.04
CA ASN A 52 14.64 -3.29 -28.08
C ASN A 52 13.68 -2.57 -29.04
N ALA A 53 12.48 -3.12 -29.28
CA ALA A 53 11.51 -2.57 -30.23
C ALA A 53 10.54 -1.55 -29.61
N GLU A 54 10.15 -1.72 -28.35
CA GLU A 54 9.09 -0.93 -27.72
C GLU A 54 9.67 0.09 -26.70
N PRO A 55 9.67 1.40 -27.01
CA PRO A 55 10.08 2.42 -26.05
C PRO A 55 9.13 2.41 -24.84
N ASN A 56 9.70 2.40 -23.64
CA ASN A 56 9.01 2.30 -22.34
C ASN A 56 8.47 0.91 -21.95
N PHE A 57 8.66 -0.16 -22.73
CA PHE A 57 8.14 -1.49 -22.39
C PHE A 57 8.46 -1.92 -20.95
N LEU A 58 9.71 -1.75 -20.51
CA LEU A 58 10.11 -2.08 -19.13
C LEU A 58 9.36 -1.26 -18.07
N LYS A 59 9.13 0.03 -18.33
CA LYS A 59 8.40 0.91 -17.41
C LYS A 59 6.95 0.42 -17.25
N THR A 60 6.29 0.08 -18.36
CA THR A 60 4.91 -0.39 -18.36
C THR A 60 4.77 -1.81 -17.80
N ALA A 61 5.67 -2.72 -18.20
CA ALA A 61 5.59 -4.13 -17.86
C ALA A 61 5.95 -4.42 -16.39
N VAL A 62 6.83 -3.62 -15.79
CA VAL A 62 7.13 -3.69 -14.35
C VAL A 62 6.03 -3.01 -13.52
N ALA A 63 5.43 -1.91 -14.02
CA ALA A 63 4.33 -1.22 -13.34
C ALA A 63 3.02 -2.04 -13.31
N ALA A 64 2.81 -2.93 -14.27
CA ALA A 64 1.55 -3.67 -14.44
C ALA A 64 1.09 -4.45 -13.18
N ARG A 65 2.00 -5.10 -12.44
CA ARG A 65 1.63 -5.81 -11.19
C ARG A 65 1.32 -4.84 -10.04
N GLY A 66 2.05 -3.73 -9.94
CA GLY A 66 1.77 -2.68 -8.97
C GLY A 66 0.39 -2.07 -9.20
N ASN A 67 0.04 -1.80 -10.47
CA ASN A 67 -1.27 -1.29 -10.85
C ASN A 67 -2.39 -2.30 -10.60
N ARG A 68 -2.22 -3.58 -10.98
CA ARG A 68 -3.21 -4.62 -10.69
C ARG A 68 -3.44 -4.82 -9.19
N ARG A 69 -2.38 -4.81 -8.38
CA ARG A 69 -2.48 -4.90 -6.91
C ARG A 69 -3.15 -3.67 -6.32
N ALA A 70 -2.80 -2.48 -6.79
CA ALA A 70 -3.44 -1.23 -6.35
C ALA A 70 -4.93 -1.19 -6.74
N TYR A 71 -5.27 -1.69 -7.93
CA TYR A 71 -6.65 -1.80 -8.40
C TYR A 71 -7.45 -2.80 -7.55
N GLY A 72 -6.94 -4.02 -7.36
CA GLY A 72 -7.60 -4.99 -6.47
C GLY A 72 -7.66 -4.53 -5.01
N LEU A 73 -6.71 -3.72 -4.55
CA LEU A 73 -6.78 -3.08 -3.24
C LEU A 73 -7.90 -2.03 -3.18
N ALA A 74 -8.05 -1.20 -4.21
CA ALA A 74 -9.10 -0.19 -4.28
C ALA A 74 -10.49 -0.83 -4.27
N GLU A 75 -10.70 -1.91 -5.04
CA GLU A 75 -11.96 -2.68 -5.03
C GLU A 75 -12.26 -3.25 -3.63
N LEU A 76 -11.26 -3.84 -2.96
CA LEU A 76 -11.42 -4.34 -1.59
C LEU A 76 -11.72 -3.20 -0.59
N MET A 77 -11.10 -2.03 -0.77
CA MET A 77 -11.37 -0.87 0.07
C MET A 77 -12.81 -0.39 -0.08
N GLU A 78 -13.34 -0.38 -1.30
CA GLU A 78 -14.72 -0.02 -1.62
C GLU A 78 -15.72 -1.06 -1.08
N GLU A 79 -15.44 -2.35 -1.24
CA GLU A 79 -16.26 -3.44 -0.69
C GLU A 79 -16.42 -3.29 0.83
N VAL A 80 -15.31 -3.18 1.56
CA VAL A 80 -15.32 -2.99 3.02
C VAL A 80 -16.01 -1.68 3.40
N CYS A 81 -15.81 -0.61 2.62
CA CYS A 81 -16.47 0.67 2.87
C CYS A 81 -17.99 0.55 2.77
N ARG A 82 -18.49 -0.05 1.68
CA ARG A 82 -19.91 -0.30 1.46
C ARG A 82 -20.50 -1.15 2.59
N LEU A 83 -19.83 -2.23 2.99
CA LEU A 83 -20.32 -3.10 4.07
C LEU A 83 -20.44 -2.35 5.40
N SER A 84 -19.43 -1.53 5.75
CA SER A 84 -19.47 -0.74 6.98
C SER A 84 -20.63 0.27 6.99
N TRP A 85 -20.88 0.97 5.87
CA TRP A 85 -21.99 1.91 5.74
C TRP A 85 -23.36 1.21 5.73
N ASN A 86 -23.48 0.03 5.11
CA ASN A 86 -24.72 -0.75 5.14
C ASN A 86 -25.09 -1.24 6.54
N ALA A 87 -24.10 -1.34 7.43
CA ALA A 87 -24.29 -1.64 8.84
C ALA A 87 -24.35 -0.37 9.71
N ASP A 88 -24.61 0.79 9.10
CA ASP A 88 -24.76 2.10 9.75
C ASP A 88 -23.58 2.54 10.62
N ARG A 89 -22.35 2.07 10.34
CA ARG A 89 -21.16 2.56 11.04
C ARG A 89 -20.71 3.91 10.48
N GLY A 90 -20.45 4.87 11.36
CA GLY A 90 -20.02 6.23 11.00
C GLY A 90 -18.65 6.35 10.32
N ALA A 91 -17.87 5.27 10.28
CA ALA A 91 -16.63 5.16 9.52
C ALA A 91 -16.38 3.69 9.11
N CYS A 92 -15.63 3.47 8.02
CA CYS A 92 -15.29 2.13 7.57
C CYS A 92 -13.89 1.68 7.97
N TYR A 93 -13.68 0.36 8.07
CA TYR A 93 -12.39 -0.21 8.44
C TYR A 93 -11.28 0.11 7.41
N SER A 94 -11.63 0.24 6.12
CA SER A 94 -10.69 0.73 5.10
C SER A 94 -10.20 2.15 5.38
N HIS A 95 -11.04 2.99 5.99
CA HIS A 95 -10.68 4.35 6.35
C HIS A 95 -9.67 4.36 7.49
N TYR A 96 -9.91 3.57 8.55
CA TYR A 96 -8.91 3.29 9.60
C TYR A 96 -7.56 2.82 9.01
N LEU A 97 -7.58 1.76 8.19
CA LEU A 97 -6.35 1.06 7.80
C LEU A 97 -5.46 1.86 6.83
N ILE A 98 -6.06 2.44 5.78
CA ILE A 98 -5.34 2.99 4.61
C ILE A 98 -5.78 4.43 4.29
N GLY A 99 -6.96 4.85 4.74
CA GLY A 99 -7.56 6.14 4.38
C GLY A 99 -8.43 6.05 3.13
N CYS A 100 -9.57 5.36 3.23
CA CYS A 100 -10.61 5.27 2.22
C CYS A 100 -11.02 6.63 1.62
N ASN A 101 -11.04 6.71 0.28
CA ASN A 101 -11.45 7.92 -0.45
C ASN A 101 -12.93 8.25 -0.28
N SER A 102 -13.81 7.25 -0.19
CA SER A 102 -15.26 7.48 -0.01
C SER A 102 -15.54 8.16 1.33
N CYS A 103 -14.99 7.67 2.43
CA CYS A 103 -15.11 8.32 3.75
C CYS A 103 -14.49 9.72 3.77
N ARG A 104 -13.35 9.94 3.10
CA ARG A 104 -12.78 11.29 2.93
C ARG A 104 -13.72 12.23 2.17
N GLY A 105 -14.42 11.72 1.15
CA GLY A 105 -15.46 12.47 0.42
C GLY A 105 -16.60 12.94 1.33
N TYR A 106 -16.97 12.12 2.31
CA TYR A 106 -17.94 12.47 3.35
C TYR A 106 -17.35 13.29 4.51
N ARG A 107 -16.07 13.70 4.42
CA ARG A 107 -15.33 14.44 5.45
C ARG A 107 -15.28 13.74 6.81
N THR A 108 -15.43 12.43 6.83
CA THR A 108 -15.17 11.62 8.02
C THR A 108 -13.68 11.72 8.33
N ALA A 109 -13.33 11.99 9.60
CA ALA A 109 -11.95 11.92 10.05
C ALA A 109 -11.47 10.46 10.00
N GLN A 110 -10.17 10.26 9.73
CA GLN A 110 -9.60 8.92 9.75
C GLN A 110 -9.62 8.40 11.19
N PRO A 111 -10.38 7.35 11.50
CA PRO A 111 -10.53 6.88 12.86
C PRO A 111 -9.22 6.26 13.35
N SER A 112 -8.95 6.45 14.64
CA SER A 112 -7.91 5.77 15.40
C SER A 112 -8.26 4.30 15.61
N ARG A 113 -7.34 3.56 16.23
CA ARG A 113 -7.59 2.16 16.58
C ARG A 113 -8.73 2.04 17.60
N ASP A 114 -8.72 2.87 18.63
CA ASP A 114 -9.73 2.83 19.69
C ASP A 114 -11.12 3.22 19.14
N GLU A 115 -11.17 4.18 18.22
CA GLU A 115 -12.42 4.60 17.57
C GLU A 115 -13.00 3.49 16.68
N ILE A 116 -12.17 2.79 15.90
CA ILE A 116 -12.68 1.68 15.07
C ILE A 116 -13.09 0.49 15.93
N ASP A 117 -12.38 0.22 17.03
CA ASP A 117 -12.74 -0.86 17.96
C ASP A 117 -14.05 -0.53 18.70
N ALA A 118 -14.28 0.73 19.09
CA ALA A 118 -15.56 1.18 19.64
C ALA A 118 -16.71 0.99 18.65
N LEU A 119 -16.54 1.41 17.39
CA LEU A 119 -17.55 1.21 16.34
C LEU A 119 -17.85 -0.27 16.07
N VAL A 120 -16.84 -1.14 16.12
CA VAL A 120 -17.00 -2.59 15.98
C VAL A 120 -17.68 -3.22 17.20
N ASN A 121 -17.45 -2.69 18.40
CA ASN A 121 -18.12 -3.16 19.61
C ASN A 121 -19.59 -2.75 19.65
N GLU A 122 -19.92 -1.53 19.21
CA GLU A 122 -21.31 -1.06 19.11
C GLU A 122 -22.09 -1.83 18.03
N VAL A 123 -21.47 -2.04 16.87
CA VAL A 123 -22.06 -2.81 15.77
C VAL A 123 -21.08 -3.92 15.36
N PRO A 124 -21.22 -5.15 15.90
CA PRO A 124 -20.32 -6.26 15.61
C PRO A 124 -20.17 -6.59 14.13
N LEU A 125 -18.97 -7.00 13.72
CA LEU A 125 -18.69 -7.38 12.34
C LEU A 125 -19.40 -8.68 11.95
N SER A 126 -20.15 -8.62 10.85
CA SER A 126 -20.66 -9.81 10.18
C SER A 126 -19.52 -10.68 9.65
N GLU A 127 -19.85 -11.93 9.29
CA GLU A 127 -18.85 -12.85 8.69
C GLU A 127 -18.34 -12.31 7.35
N GLU A 128 -19.23 -11.75 6.52
CA GLU A 128 -18.86 -11.15 5.24
C GLU A 128 -17.84 -10.01 5.42
N GLU A 129 -18.06 -9.16 6.42
CA GLU A 129 -17.13 -8.08 6.76
C GLU A 129 -15.78 -8.60 7.24
N ARG A 130 -15.78 -9.61 8.13
CA ARG A 130 -14.54 -10.22 8.62
C ARG A 130 -13.72 -10.82 7.48
N VAL A 131 -14.38 -11.49 6.53
CA VAL A 131 -13.73 -12.05 5.34
C VAL A 131 -13.17 -10.94 4.44
N ALA A 132 -13.96 -9.91 4.14
CA ALA A 132 -13.54 -8.79 3.30
C ALA A 132 -12.36 -8.02 3.92
N ILE A 133 -12.43 -7.71 5.22
CA ILE A 133 -11.35 -7.07 5.98
C ILE A 133 -10.09 -7.93 5.96
N GLY A 134 -10.22 -9.25 6.13
CA GLY A 134 -9.10 -10.19 6.04
C GLY A 134 -8.42 -10.15 4.67
N ARG A 135 -9.19 -10.09 3.57
CA ARG A 135 -8.64 -9.94 2.20
C ARG A 135 -7.95 -8.59 2.03
N LEU A 136 -8.57 -7.51 2.51
CA LEU A 136 -8.03 -6.15 2.46
C LEU A 136 -6.67 -6.06 3.16
N ARG A 137 -6.56 -6.55 4.40
CA ARG A 137 -5.30 -6.57 5.17
C ARG A 137 -4.21 -7.30 4.39
N ARG A 138 -4.49 -8.51 3.89
CA ARG A 138 -3.53 -9.28 3.09
C ARG A 138 -3.08 -8.53 1.83
N ALA A 139 -4.00 -7.93 1.09
CA ALA A 139 -3.68 -7.16 -0.11
C ALA A 139 -2.81 -5.93 0.22
N TRP A 140 -3.13 -5.22 1.31
CA TRP A 140 -2.35 -4.08 1.79
C TRP A 140 -0.93 -4.49 2.19
N HIS A 141 -0.77 -5.55 2.99
CA HIS A 141 0.56 -6.06 3.36
C HIS A 141 1.40 -6.44 2.14
N GLN A 142 0.80 -7.11 1.16
CA GLN A 142 1.50 -7.47 -0.08
C GLN A 142 1.91 -6.24 -0.91
N LEU A 143 1.09 -5.18 -0.91
CA LEU A 143 1.42 -3.93 -1.60
C LEU A 143 2.53 -3.17 -0.86
N ALA A 144 2.46 -3.09 0.47
CA ALA A 144 3.48 -2.46 1.30
C ALA A 144 4.86 -3.13 1.13
N GLN A 145 4.92 -4.46 1.23
CA GLN A 145 6.13 -5.25 0.97
C GLN A 145 6.69 -5.01 -0.44
N ALA A 146 5.82 -4.95 -1.45
CA ALA A 146 6.25 -4.71 -2.82
C ALA A 146 6.78 -3.29 -3.06
N ARG A 147 6.39 -2.32 -2.23
CA ARG A 147 6.83 -0.92 -2.29
C ARG A 147 8.00 -0.62 -1.36
N GLY A 148 8.45 -1.58 -0.54
CA GLY A 148 9.49 -1.35 0.46
C GLY A 148 9.05 -0.38 1.57
N LEU A 149 7.74 -0.19 1.76
CA LEU A 149 7.22 0.58 2.88
C LEU A 149 7.30 -0.32 4.12
N ALA A 150 8.10 0.07 5.11
CA ALA A 150 8.14 -0.61 6.40
C ALA A 150 6.72 -0.64 6.99
N PHE A 151 6.24 -1.83 7.34
CA PHE A 151 4.98 -1.99 8.04
C PHE A 151 5.27 -1.80 9.52
N GLU A 152 4.86 -0.65 10.07
CA GLU A 152 4.77 -0.50 11.52
C GLU A 152 3.57 -1.37 11.99
N PRO A 153 3.78 -2.33 12.90
CA PRO A 153 2.69 -3.12 13.48
C PRO A 153 1.63 -2.20 14.10
N GLU A 154 0.37 -2.67 14.08
CA GLU A 154 -0.82 -1.89 14.51
C GLU A 154 -0.75 -1.32 15.94
N GLU A 155 0.21 -1.73 16.76
CA GLU A 155 0.40 -1.24 18.14
C GLU A 155 0.85 0.23 18.22
N ASP A 156 1.51 0.78 17.19
CA ASP A 156 2.17 2.10 17.33
C ASP A 156 1.38 3.29 16.74
N ARG A 157 0.15 3.05 16.25
CA ARG A 157 -0.69 4.11 15.65
C ARG A 157 -1.61 4.83 16.64
N GLY A 158 -1.53 4.48 17.93
CA GLY A 158 -2.31 5.04 19.03
C GLY A 158 -1.68 6.24 19.73
N ALA A 159 -0.45 6.66 19.37
CA ALA A 159 0.14 7.84 19.97
C ALA A 159 -0.52 9.11 19.38
N PRO A 160 -1.19 9.96 20.20
CA PRO A 160 -1.59 11.26 19.72
C PRO A 160 -0.33 12.02 19.26
N ALA A 161 -0.42 12.69 18.11
CA ALA A 161 0.64 13.60 17.66
C ALA A 161 1.02 14.51 18.84
N PRO A 162 2.32 14.75 19.12
CA PRO A 162 2.71 15.58 20.23
C PRO A 162 2.08 16.96 20.05
N THR A 163 1.05 17.23 20.85
CA THR A 163 0.43 18.54 20.97
C THR A 163 1.56 19.48 21.32
N ARG A 164 1.92 20.38 20.40
CA ARG A 164 2.87 21.45 20.67
C ARG A 164 2.33 22.20 21.88
N ALA A 165 2.92 21.94 23.04
CA ALA A 165 2.52 22.58 24.28
C ALA A 165 2.56 24.09 24.06
N ARG A 166 1.38 24.71 24.16
CA ARG A 166 1.24 26.15 24.29
C ARG A 166 2.00 26.48 25.57
N ARG A 167 3.04 27.32 25.48
CA ARG A 167 3.72 27.84 26.67
C ARG A 167 2.72 28.68 27.44
N GLU A 168 2.16 28.10 28.49
CA GLU A 168 1.52 28.84 29.58
C GLU A 168 2.65 29.18 30.55
N ASP A 169 3.15 30.41 30.45
CA ASP A 169 3.96 31.05 31.48
C ASP A 169 3.06 31.27 32.70
N ASP A 170 3.14 30.36 33.67
CA ASP A 170 2.60 30.57 35.01
C ASP A 170 3.76 30.69 36.01
N SER A 171 3.89 31.86 36.61
CA SER A 171 4.51 32.01 37.92
C SER A 171 3.84 33.16 38.64
N PRO A 172 3.06 32.87 39.70
CA PRO A 172 2.54 33.88 40.58
C PRO A 172 3.42 34.05 41.83
N SER A 173 3.34 35.27 42.37
CA SER A 173 3.49 35.60 43.78
C SER A 173 4.89 35.68 44.40
N ARG A 174 5.37 36.92 44.54
CA ARG A 174 6.04 37.35 45.78
C ARG A 174 5.16 38.39 46.48
N SER A 175 4.69 38.03 47.66
CA SER A 175 3.88 38.86 48.57
C SER A 175 4.79 39.80 49.42
N PRO A 176 4.25 40.61 50.34
CA PRO A 176 4.52 42.05 50.40
C PRO A 176 5.55 42.40 51.49
N THR A 177 6.10 43.61 51.45
CA THR A 177 6.72 44.20 52.64
C THR A 177 6.36 45.69 52.72
N ARG A 178 5.98 46.09 53.93
CA ARG A 178 5.34 47.34 54.33
C ARG A 178 6.38 48.30 54.96
N ALA A 179 5.98 49.57 55.02
CA ALA A 179 6.51 50.70 55.80
C ALA A 179 7.69 51.46 55.15
N ARG A 180 7.72 52.80 55.16
CA ARG A 180 7.14 53.78 56.09
C ARG A 180 6.86 55.11 55.38
#